data_AF-A0AAU4RW72-F1
#
_entry.id   AF-A0AAU4RW72-F1
#
_cell.length_a   1.000
_cell.length_b   1.000
_cell.length_c   1.000
_cell.angle_alpha   90.00
_cell.angle_beta   90.00
_cell.angle_gamma   90.00
#
_symmetry.space_group_name_H-M   'P 1'
#
loop_
_entity.id
_entity.type
_entity.pdbx_description
1 polymer ?
#
loop_
_entity_poly.entity_id
_entity_poly.type
_entity_poly.pdbx_seq_one_letter_code
_entity_poly.pdbx_strand_id
1 'polypeptide(L)' 'MRGTHTGELFGVAPTGRACAVRIHEFHEISGGRVVRTWHLEDWLDWLRQVEALPSH' A
#
# COMPACT_ATOMS: atom_id res chain seq x y z
N MET A 1 -7.50 -1.82 -1.92
CA MET A 1 -6.83 -2.90 -2.70
C MET A 1 -6.79 -4.19 -1.88
N ARG A 2 -6.87 -5.36 -2.51
CA ARG A 2 -6.68 -6.69 -1.86
C ARG A 2 -5.70 -7.52 -2.68
N GLY A 3 -4.87 -8.33 -2.02
CA GLY A 3 -3.91 -9.21 -2.69
C GLY A 3 -3.21 -10.16 -1.73
N THR A 4 -2.25 -10.94 -2.23
CA THR A 4 -1.37 -11.81 -1.43
C THR A 4 0.06 -11.31 -1.55
N HIS A 5 0.79 -11.22 -0.43
CA HIS A 5 2.18 -10.79 -0.41
C HIS A 5 3.11 -11.90 -0.94
N THR A 6 3.31 -11.92 -2.26
CA THR A 6 4.05 -12.98 -2.98
C THR A 6 5.42 -12.58 -3.49
N GLY A 7 5.77 -11.29 -3.44
CA GLY A 7 7.10 -10.77 -3.74
C GLY A 7 7.63 -9.90 -2.59
N GLU A 8 8.90 -9.55 -2.62
CA GLU A 8 9.48 -8.63 -1.63
C GLU A 8 8.86 -7.23 -1.75
N LEU A 9 8.46 -6.64 -0.63
CA LEU A 9 7.92 -5.27 -0.57
C LEU A 9 8.36 -4.57 0.71
N PHE A 10 8.82 -3.31 0.60
CA PHE A 10 9.38 -2.52 1.71
C PHE A 10 10.50 -3.25 2.50
N GLY A 11 11.28 -4.10 1.83
CA GLY A 11 12.33 -4.91 2.45
C GLY A 11 11.83 -6.11 3.26
N VAL A 12 10.53 -6.41 3.19
CA VAL A 12 9.92 -7.60 3.81
C VAL A 12 9.87 -8.72 2.76
N ALA A 13 10.50 -9.86 3.06
CA ALA A 13 10.44 -11.06 2.23
C ALA A 13 8.98 -11.54 2.03
N PRO A 14 8.65 -12.24 0.93
CA PRO A 14 7.28 -12.67 0.65
C PRO A 14 6.74 -13.58 1.76
N THR A 15 5.63 -13.18 2.38
CA THR A 15 5.04 -13.89 3.53
C THR A 15 3.94 -14.86 3.13
N GLY A 16 3.43 -14.78 1.89
CA GLY A 16 2.31 -15.59 1.41
C GLY A 16 0.96 -15.20 2.03
N ARG A 17 0.90 -14.11 2.81
CA ARG A 17 -0.29 -13.70 3.56
C ARG A 17 -1.23 -12.87 2.68
N ALA A 18 -2.53 -13.09 2.85
CA ALA A 18 -3.54 -12.22 2.29
C ALA A 18 -3.50 -10.86 2.99
N CYS A 19 -3.56 -9.79 2.20
CA CYS A 19 -3.49 -8.41 2.66
C CYS A 19 -4.63 -7.57 2.06
N ALA A 20 -5.10 -6.59 2.82
CA ALA A 20 -6.03 -5.56 2.36
C ALA A 20 -5.49 -4.17 2.74
N VAL A 21 -5.21 -3.35 1.73
CA VAL A 21 -4.71 -1.99 1.91
C VAL A 21 -5.85 -1.01 1.66
N ARG A 22 -6.15 -0.18 2.67
CA ARG A 22 -7.05 0.97 2.54
C ARG A 22 -6.31 2.09 1.83
N ILE A 23 -6.96 2.70 0.84
CA ILE A 23 -6.37 3.72 -0.03
C ILE A 23 -7.38 4.85 -0.20
N HIS A 24 -6.89 6.08 -0.14
CA HIS A 24 -7.57 7.26 -0.67
C HIS A 24 -6.65 7.92 -1.69
N GLU A 25 -7.23 8.41 -2.79
CA GLU A 25 -6.49 9.13 -3.81
C GLU A 25 -7.21 10.45 -4.11
N PHE A 26 -6.40 11.46 -4.38
CA PHE A 26 -6.86 12.76 -4.85
C PHE A 26 -6.21 13.03 -6.20
N HIS A 27 -6.98 13.53 -7.16
CA HIS A 27 -6.48 13.83 -8.49
C HIS A 27 -6.69 15.30 -8.82
N GLU A 28 -5.62 15.95 -9.31
CA GLU A 28 -5.72 17.24 -9.96
C GLU A 28 -6.01 17.00 -11.44
N ILE A 29 -7.11 17.57 -11.94
CA ILE A 29 -7.51 17.46 -13.34
C ILE A 29 -7.33 18.82 -14.03
N SER A 30 -6.62 18.83 -15.17
CA SER A 30 -6.51 20.00 -16.04
C SER A 30 -6.57 19.58 -17.50
N GLY A 31 -7.32 20.32 -18.32
CA GLY A 31 -7.52 19.98 -19.73
C GLY A 31 -8.14 18.58 -19.95
N GLY A 32 -8.95 18.09 -19.02
CA GLY A 32 -9.56 16.75 -19.08
C GLY A 32 -8.59 15.60 -18.80
N ARG A 33 -7.39 15.87 -18.29
CA ARG A 33 -6.39 14.85 -17.93
C ARG A 33 -5.99 14.98 -16.46
N VAL A 34 -5.64 13.85 -15.84
CA VAL A 34 -4.98 13.84 -14.54
C VAL A 34 -3.58 14.41 -14.72
N VAL A 35 -3.29 15.54 -14.09
CA VAL A 35 -1.96 16.16 -14.07
C VAL A 35 -1.19 15.87 -12.79
N ARG A 36 -1.90 15.40 -11.75
CA ARG A 36 -1.29 14.98 -10.48
C ARG A 36 -2.21 14.02 -9.74
N THR A 37 -1.60 13.05 -9.06
CA THR A 37 -2.29 12.21 -8.07
C THR A 37 -1.54 12.29 -6.75
N TRP A 38 -2.28 12.41 -5.65
CA TRP A 38 -1.77 12.19 -4.31
C TRP A 38 -2.36 10.90 -3.77
N HIS A 39 -1.51 10.04 -3.26
CA HIS A 39 -1.90 8.75 -2.68
C HIS A 39 -1.80 8.81 -1.16
N LEU A 40 -2.76 8.18 -0.50
CA LEU A 40 -2.76 7.93 0.93
C LEU A 40 -3.15 6.48 1.17
N GLU A 41 -2.16 5.64 1.39
CA GLU A 41 -2.36 4.25 1.77
C GLU A 41 -1.99 4.00 3.24
N ASP A 42 -2.73 3.08 3.88
CA ASP A 42 -2.42 2.61 5.22
C ASP A 42 -1.32 1.54 5.20
N TRP A 43 -0.08 1.98 5.01
CA TRP A 43 1.09 1.10 5.01
C TRP A 43 1.43 0.54 6.39
N LEU A 44 1.04 1.22 7.47
CA LEU A 44 1.27 0.74 8.82
C LEU A 44 0.42 -0.51 9.13
N ASP A 45 -0.86 -0.50 8.75
CA ASP A 45 -1.69 -1.70 8.87
C ASP A 45 -1.24 -2.80 7.90
N TRP A 46 -0.66 -2.47 6.72
CA TRP A 46 -0.01 -3.46 5.87
C TRP A 46 1.16 -4.16 6.59
N LEU A 47 2.09 -3.40 7.19
CA LEU A 47 3.21 -3.95 7.98
C LEU A 47 2.70 -4.84 9.12
N ARG A 48 1.60 -4.47 9.77
CA ARG A 48 0.93 -5.30 10.79
C ARG A 48 0.40 -6.61 10.20
N GLN A 49 -0.25 -6.57 9.04
CA GLN A 49 -0.81 -7.76 8.38
C GLN A 49 0.27 -8.76 7.94
N VAL A 50 1.46 -8.27 7.56
CA VAL A 50 2.62 -9.11 7.19
C VAL A 50 3.58 -9.40 8.34
N GLU A 51 3.23 -9.03 9.58
CA GLU A 51 4.02 -9.30 10.79
C GLU A 51 5.45 -8.69 10.74
N ALA A 52 5.57 -7.49 10.15
CA ALA A 52 6.84 -6.79 9.93
C ALA A 52 6.91 -5.40 10.60
N LEU A 53 6.13 -5.17 11.66
CA LEU A 53 6.30 -3.97 12.47
C LEU A 53 7.69 -3.96 13.12
N PRO A 54 8.37 -2.80 13.20
CA PRO A 54 9.65 -2.70 13.89
C PRO A 54 9.51 -3.14 15.35
N SER A 55 10.45 -3.95 15.83
CA SER A 55 10.64 -4.14 17.26
C SER A 55 11.20 -2.86 17.89
N HIS A 56 10.63 -2.45 19.02
CA HIS A 56 11.15 -1.36 19.84
C HIS A 56 12.61 -1.59 20.25
#